data_AF-A0A2N5MKQ1-F1
#
_entry.id   AF-A0A2N5MKQ1-F1
#
_cell.length_a   1.000
_cell.length_b   1.000
_cell.length_c   1.000
_cell.angle_alpha   90.00
_cell.angle_beta   90.00
_cell.angle_gamma   90.00
#
_symmetry.space_group_name_H-M   'P 1'
#
loop_
_entity.id
_entity.type
_entity.pdbx_description
1 polymer ?
#
loop_
_entity_poly.entity_id
_entity_poly.type
_entity_poly.pdbx_seq_one_letter_code
_entity_poly.pdbx_strand_id
1 'polypeptide(L)'
;MLSQKTIEIIKSTVPVLEVKGTEITTVFYKNLFESHPELLNIFNHANQKRGRQQTALANTVLAAATYIDNLETILPVVKQIAHKHRSLVIKPEHYPIVGQHLLGAIKQVLGEAATDDIINSWGEAYGVIAQVFIDIEKEMYQEAVSQENGWAEYKNFKVVDKVKESEVITSFYLKPADGSAVPSFLPGQYITIRLEIPGEEYLFNRQYSLSVSPGKEYYRISVKREAEGTSPDGNVSNYLHDHINTGDVLEVTAPAGVFTLDAQSLSPVVFISGGVGITPFMSMANAIAEANPERQVQFIHAVRSGKVQAFKNELEALKNTMKNLELSYVYEQPTEQDRKELFFAKDGFIDAEWLQDYITDREADYFVCGPVLFLRAIVGSLKKLGVEDTHIHFEFFGPAASLEA
;
A
#
# COMPACT_ATOMS: atom_id res chain seq x y z
N MET A 1 3.59 30.66 8.95
CA MET A 1 4.62 30.32 9.96
C MET A 1 3.99 30.40 11.34
N LEU A 2 4.22 29.39 12.17
CA LEU A 2 3.70 29.37 13.55
C LEU A 2 4.52 30.31 14.45
N SER A 3 3.91 30.81 15.51
CA SER A 3 4.63 31.58 16.53
C SER A 3 5.51 30.66 17.38
N GLN A 4 6.59 31.21 17.97
CA GLN A 4 7.45 30.46 18.89
C GLN A 4 6.66 29.90 20.09
N LYS A 5 5.71 30.70 20.62
CA LYS A 5 4.79 30.27 21.68
C LYS A 5 3.96 29.07 21.24
N THR A 6 3.40 29.09 20.02
CA THR A 6 2.63 27.97 19.46
C THR A 6 3.50 26.71 19.40
N ILE A 7 4.71 26.81 18.87
CA ILE A 7 5.64 25.67 18.74
C ILE A 7 5.96 25.04 20.11
N GLU A 8 6.23 25.87 21.13
CA GLU A 8 6.51 25.39 22.49
C GLU A 8 5.31 24.69 23.13
N ILE A 9 4.09 25.21 22.91
CA ILE A 9 2.86 24.56 23.39
C ILE A 9 2.67 23.20 22.71
N ILE A 10 2.84 23.12 21.39
CA ILE A 10 2.73 21.86 20.66
C ILE A 10 3.74 20.84 21.20
N LYS A 11 5.03 21.20 21.23
CA LYS A 11 6.09 20.27 21.66
C LYS A 11 5.93 19.80 23.11
N SER A 12 5.46 20.67 24.01
CA SER A 12 5.24 20.29 25.41
C SER A 12 3.99 19.43 25.62
N THR A 13 3.02 19.46 24.70
CA THR A 13 1.75 18.72 24.83
C THR A 13 1.70 17.42 24.02
N VAL A 14 2.59 17.23 23.03
CA VAL A 14 2.73 15.96 22.26
C VAL A 14 2.79 14.72 23.18
N PRO A 15 3.64 14.65 24.23
CA PRO A 15 3.73 13.44 25.06
C PRO A 15 2.41 13.08 25.76
N VAL A 16 1.61 14.08 26.13
CA VAL A 16 0.30 13.87 26.76
C VAL A 16 -0.68 13.28 25.75
N LEU A 17 -0.67 13.79 24.51
CA LEU A 17 -1.53 13.28 23.45
C LEU A 17 -1.11 11.88 22.98
N GLU A 18 0.18 11.55 22.99
CA GLU A 18 0.65 10.18 22.69
C GLU A 18 0.09 9.16 23.68
N VAL A 19 0.14 9.46 24.99
CA VAL A 19 -0.44 8.62 26.04
C VAL A 19 -1.95 8.45 25.87
N LYS A 20 -2.64 9.51 25.42
CA LYS A 20 -4.10 9.54 25.20
C LYS A 20 -4.53 9.20 23.78
N GLY A 21 -3.60 8.85 22.88
CA GLY A 21 -3.86 8.78 21.44
C GLY A 21 -4.96 7.79 21.05
N THR A 22 -5.03 6.63 21.71
CA THR A 22 -6.09 5.63 21.47
C THR A 22 -7.47 6.13 21.88
N GLU A 23 -7.56 6.89 22.98
CA GLU A 23 -8.82 7.45 23.47
C GLU A 23 -9.30 8.58 22.54
N ILE A 24 -8.38 9.49 22.17
CA ILE A 24 -8.64 10.59 21.23
C ILE A 24 -9.13 10.05 19.89
N THR A 25 -8.46 9.05 19.35
CA THR A 25 -8.81 8.48 18.05
C THR A 25 -10.15 7.77 18.06
N THR A 26 -10.48 7.08 19.15
CA THR A 26 -11.80 6.45 19.32
C THR A 26 -12.91 7.50 19.30
N VAL A 27 -12.75 8.60 20.06
CA VAL A 27 -13.71 9.71 20.10
C VAL A 27 -13.79 10.41 18.74
N PHE A 28 -12.64 10.67 18.10
CA PHE A 28 -12.55 11.29 16.79
C PHE A 28 -13.37 10.54 15.74
N TYR A 29 -13.13 9.24 15.56
CA TYR A 29 -13.83 8.47 14.52
C TYR A 29 -15.31 8.31 14.82
N LYS A 30 -15.69 8.13 16.08
CA LYS A 30 -17.09 8.09 16.47
C LYS A 30 -17.80 9.38 16.06
N ASN A 31 -17.30 10.53 16.52
CA ASN A 31 -17.94 11.82 16.29
C ASN A 31 -17.91 12.21 14.80
N LEU A 32 -16.84 11.84 14.08
CA LEU A 32 -16.71 12.08 12.64
C LEU A 32 -17.81 11.35 11.86
N PHE A 33 -17.98 10.04 12.05
CA PHE A 33 -18.97 9.28 11.26
C PHE A 33 -20.41 9.49 11.71
N GLU A 34 -20.64 9.89 12.98
CA GLU A 34 -21.96 10.35 13.41
C GLU A 34 -22.38 11.64 12.71
N SER A 35 -21.43 12.54 12.45
CA SER A 35 -21.71 13.85 11.83
C SER A 35 -21.61 13.83 10.30
N HIS A 36 -20.73 12.98 9.78
CA HIS A 36 -20.36 12.87 8.36
C HIS A 36 -20.35 11.39 7.91
N PRO A 37 -21.52 10.71 7.91
CA PRO A 37 -21.61 9.31 7.50
C PRO A 37 -21.20 9.11 6.03
N GLU A 38 -21.29 10.13 5.18
CA GLU A 38 -20.86 10.07 3.78
C GLU A 38 -19.38 9.71 3.60
N LEU A 39 -18.52 10.04 4.58
CA LEU A 39 -17.09 9.70 4.56
C LEU A 39 -16.86 8.19 4.63
N LEU A 40 -17.84 7.41 5.06
CA LEU A 40 -17.79 5.96 5.04
C LEU A 40 -17.66 5.39 3.61
N ASN A 41 -18.03 6.15 2.57
CA ASN A 41 -17.77 5.80 1.17
C ASN A 41 -16.29 5.87 0.77
N ILE A 42 -15.43 6.44 1.62
CA ILE A 42 -13.99 6.61 1.39
C ILE A 42 -13.19 5.74 2.37
N PHE A 43 -13.55 5.77 3.65
CA PHE A 43 -12.84 5.03 4.70
C PHE A 43 -13.03 3.52 4.59
N ASN A 44 -12.00 2.75 4.96
CA ASN A 44 -12.11 1.29 4.95
C ASN A 44 -12.85 0.76 6.19
N HIS A 45 -14.06 0.24 5.99
CA HIS A 45 -14.89 -0.42 7.01
C HIS A 45 -14.22 -1.60 7.73
N ALA A 46 -13.32 -2.34 7.07
CA ALA A 46 -12.65 -3.50 7.66
C ALA A 46 -11.78 -3.12 8.85
N ASN A 47 -11.18 -1.94 8.75
CA ASN A 47 -10.27 -1.45 9.75
C ASN A 47 -11.02 -0.80 10.92
N GLN A 48 -12.23 -0.28 10.69
CA GLN A 48 -13.10 0.28 11.73
C GLN A 48 -13.59 -0.81 12.69
N LYS A 49 -14.09 -1.94 12.17
CA LYS A 49 -14.55 -3.08 13.00
C LYS A 49 -13.43 -3.72 13.83
N ARG A 50 -12.16 -3.59 13.40
CA ARG A 50 -10.99 -4.19 14.07
C ARG A 50 -10.21 -3.22 14.97
N GLY A 51 -10.56 -1.94 14.97
CA GLY A 51 -9.89 -0.88 15.73
C GLY A 51 -8.44 -0.54 15.31
N ARG A 52 -7.93 -1.17 14.24
CA ARG A 52 -6.49 -1.13 13.87
C ARG A 52 -6.06 0.08 13.03
N GLN A 53 -7.00 0.82 12.43
CA GLN A 53 -6.70 2.09 11.74
C GLN A 53 -6.96 3.31 12.60
N GLN A 54 -7.55 3.14 13.79
CA GLN A 54 -7.90 4.27 14.66
C GLN A 54 -6.66 5.10 15.01
N THR A 55 -5.48 4.48 15.17
CA THR A 55 -4.27 5.19 15.59
C THR A 55 -3.45 5.81 14.45
N ALA A 56 -3.52 5.31 13.21
CA ALA A 56 -2.56 5.70 12.17
C ALA A 56 -2.63 7.20 11.81
N LEU A 57 -3.83 7.73 11.54
CA LEU A 57 -3.99 9.14 11.18
C LEU A 57 -3.55 10.07 12.31
N ALA A 58 -3.99 9.80 13.54
CA ALA A 58 -3.63 10.64 14.68
C ALA A 58 -2.15 10.54 15.02
N ASN A 59 -1.55 9.35 14.97
CA ASN A 59 -0.12 9.19 15.19
C ASN A 59 0.70 9.92 14.12
N THR A 60 0.24 9.95 12.86
CA THR A 60 0.88 10.78 11.83
C THR A 60 0.80 12.27 12.17
N VAL A 61 -0.37 12.77 12.62
CA VAL A 61 -0.50 14.19 13.02
C VAL A 61 0.38 14.50 14.23
N LEU A 62 0.45 13.60 15.22
CA LEU A 62 1.32 13.74 16.40
C LEU A 62 2.80 13.72 16.01
N ALA A 63 3.21 12.77 15.15
CA ALA A 63 4.58 12.70 14.65
C ALA A 63 4.95 13.96 13.85
N ALA A 64 4.06 14.44 12.99
CA ALA A 64 4.26 15.70 12.26
C ALA A 64 4.38 16.90 13.21
N ALA A 65 3.61 16.90 14.30
CA ALA A 65 3.68 17.95 15.32
C ALA A 65 5.03 17.99 16.07
N THR A 66 5.71 16.84 16.24
CA THR A 66 7.08 16.80 16.80
C THR A 66 8.09 17.55 15.92
N TYR A 67 7.88 17.57 14.60
CA TYR A 67 8.72 18.23 13.61
C TYR A 67 8.09 19.53 13.06
N ILE A 68 7.18 20.17 13.80
CA ILE A 68 6.39 21.31 13.31
C ILE A 68 7.24 22.54 12.92
N ASP A 69 8.44 22.66 13.48
CA ASP A 69 9.43 23.70 13.16
C ASP A 69 10.43 23.29 12.06
N ASN A 70 10.37 22.04 11.58
CA ASN A 70 11.19 21.51 10.50
C ASN A 70 10.40 20.51 9.63
N LEU A 71 9.30 20.98 9.05
CA LEU A 71 8.39 20.15 8.25
C LEU A 71 9.03 19.55 6.99
N GLU A 72 10.15 20.10 6.51
CA GLU A 72 10.90 19.52 5.39
C GLU A 72 11.35 18.09 5.69
N THR A 73 11.64 17.78 6.97
CA THR A 73 12.10 16.45 7.41
C THR A 73 11.03 15.38 7.24
N ILE A 74 9.75 15.75 7.29
CA ILE A 74 8.63 14.79 7.15
C ILE A 74 8.14 14.65 5.70
N LEU A 75 8.68 15.43 4.75
CA LEU A 75 8.25 15.41 3.35
C LEU A 75 8.23 14.01 2.71
N PRO A 76 9.22 13.11 2.92
CA PRO A 76 9.16 11.77 2.36
C PRO A 76 7.94 10.97 2.86
N VAL A 77 7.63 11.07 4.16
CA VAL A 77 6.47 10.40 4.77
C VAL A 77 5.16 11.03 4.28
N VAL A 78 5.12 12.37 4.19
CA VAL A 78 3.97 13.09 3.64
C VAL A 78 3.69 12.67 2.20
N LYS A 79 4.72 12.60 1.34
CA LYS A 79 4.56 12.15 -0.05
C LYS A 79 4.00 10.72 -0.11
N GLN A 80 4.50 9.81 0.72
CA GLN A 80 3.98 8.44 0.78
C GLN A 80 2.48 8.41 1.11
N ILE A 81 2.04 9.21 2.08
CA ILE A 81 0.62 9.32 2.46
C ILE A 81 -0.20 10.06 1.39
N ALA A 82 0.35 11.11 0.78
CA ALA A 82 -0.31 11.87 -0.28
C ALA A 82 -0.63 10.99 -1.51
N HIS A 83 0.24 10.04 -1.87
CA HIS A 83 -0.11 9.04 -2.90
C HIS A 83 -1.33 8.20 -2.52
N LYS A 84 -1.46 7.84 -1.24
CA LYS A 84 -2.64 7.12 -0.74
C LYS A 84 -3.89 8.00 -0.79
N HIS A 85 -3.79 9.25 -0.33
CA HIS A 85 -4.88 10.22 -0.36
C HIS A 85 -5.39 10.48 -1.79
N ARG A 86 -4.48 10.73 -2.74
CA ARG A 86 -4.84 10.91 -4.15
C ARG A 86 -5.49 9.65 -4.73
N SER A 87 -5.02 8.45 -4.34
CA SER A 87 -5.67 7.17 -4.73
C SER A 87 -7.05 6.93 -4.12
N LEU A 88 -7.41 7.68 -3.08
CA LEU A 88 -8.72 7.64 -2.40
C LEU A 88 -9.56 8.88 -2.73
N VAL A 89 -9.07 9.71 -3.66
CA VAL A 89 -9.73 10.94 -4.11
C VAL A 89 -10.00 11.91 -2.95
N ILE A 90 -9.06 12.03 -2.00
CA ILE A 90 -9.13 13.02 -0.91
C ILE A 90 -9.01 14.44 -1.49
N LYS A 91 -9.82 15.35 -0.97
CA LYS A 91 -9.98 16.73 -1.44
C LYS A 91 -9.68 17.75 -0.34
N PRO A 92 -9.34 19.01 -0.69
CA PRO A 92 -9.12 20.08 0.28
C PRO A 92 -10.28 20.27 1.26
N GLU A 93 -11.54 20.12 0.80
CA GLU A 93 -12.74 20.24 1.63
C GLU A 93 -12.87 19.15 2.72
N HIS A 94 -12.16 18.03 2.60
CA HIS A 94 -12.15 17.00 3.66
C HIS A 94 -11.31 17.41 4.89
N TYR A 95 -10.29 18.26 4.71
CA TYR A 95 -9.38 18.64 5.80
C TYR A 95 -10.07 19.44 6.91
N PRO A 96 -10.86 20.49 6.62
CA PRO A 96 -11.59 21.21 7.69
C PRO A 96 -12.47 20.30 8.54
N ILE A 97 -13.13 19.31 7.92
CA ILE A 97 -13.97 18.32 8.62
C ILE A 97 -13.12 17.49 9.59
N VAL A 98 -12.02 16.92 9.09
CA VAL A 98 -11.08 16.12 9.92
C VAL A 98 -10.52 16.97 11.06
N GLY A 99 -10.06 18.20 10.79
CA GLY A 99 -9.51 19.11 11.78
C GLY A 99 -10.51 19.43 12.90
N GLN A 100 -11.75 19.77 12.55
CA GLN A 100 -12.82 20.06 13.52
C GLN A 100 -13.04 18.87 14.47
N HIS A 101 -13.20 17.67 13.92
CA HIS A 101 -13.47 16.48 14.73
C HIS A 101 -12.25 16.02 15.54
N LEU A 102 -11.02 16.19 15.02
CA LEU A 102 -9.80 15.85 15.74
C LEU A 102 -9.60 16.75 16.96
N LEU A 103 -9.71 18.07 16.76
CA LEU A 103 -9.58 19.04 17.84
C LEU A 103 -10.72 18.90 18.86
N GLY A 104 -11.93 18.62 18.40
CA GLY A 104 -13.07 18.30 19.25
C GLY A 104 -12.83 17.06 20.12
N ALA A 105 -12.24 16.01 19.54
CA ALA A 105 -11.88 14.80 20.28
C ALA A 105 -10.77 15.04 21.30
N ILE A 106 -9.73 15.80 20.96
CA ILE A 106 -8.68 16.22 21.90
C ILE A 106 -9.30 16.97 23.08
N LYS A 107 -10.17 17.95 22.81
CA LYS A 107 -10.85 18.73 23.84
C LYS A 107 -11.72 17.86 24.75
N GLN A 108 -12.47 16.92 24.16
CA GLN A 108 -13.33 16.01 24.92
C GLN A 108 -12.53 15.07 25.83
N VAL A 109 -11.42 14.52 25.35
CA VAL A 109 -10.61 13.55 26.11
C VAL A 109 -9.77 14.21 27.19
N LEU A 110 -9.21 15.38 26.91
CA LEU A 110 -8.39 16.10 27.89
C LEU A 110 -9.23 16.92 28.90
N GLY A 111 -10.49 17.24 28.58
CA GLY A 111 -11.37 18.00 29.45
C GLY A 111 -10.76 19.36 29.82
N GLU A 112 -10.68 19.66 31.12
CA GLU A 112 -10.11 20.93 31.62
C GLU A 112 -8.63 21.11 31.29
N ALA A 113 -7.89 20.04 31.01
CA ALA A 113 -6.49 20.12 30.60
C ALA A 113 -6.31 20.64 29.17
N ALA A 114 -7.36 20.59 28.32
CA ALA A 114 -7.38 21.20 27.00
C ALA A 114 -7.79 22.68 27.10
N THR A 115 -6.87 23.51 27.60
CA THR A 115 -7.06 24.97 27.64
C THR A 115 -7.25 25.54 26.24
N ASP A 116 -7.90 26.70 26.13
CA ASP A 116 -8.10 27.36 24.84
C ASP A 116 -6.77 27.66 24.12
N ASP A 117 -5.72 28.03 24.86
CA ASP A 117 -4.37 28.23 24.32
C ASP A 117 -3.82 26.95 23.67
N ILE A 118 -4.06 25.77 24.28
CA ILE A 118 -3.64 24.48 23.72
C ILE A 118 -4.45 24.16 22.48
N ILE A 119 -5.78 24.24 22.53
CA ILE A 119 -6.64 23.90 21.39
C ILE A 119 -6.40 24.83 20.20
N ASN A 120 -6.23 26.13 20.42
CA ASN A 120 -5.91 27.09 19.38
C ASN A 120 -4.54 26.78 18.76
N SER A 121 -3.53 26.47 19.57
CA SER A 121 -2.19 26.10 19.07
C SER A 121 -2.24 24.85 18.20
N TRP A 122 -2.98 23.83 18.62
CA TRP A 122 -3.18 22.59 17.82
C TRP A 122 -3.99 22.85 16.55
N GLY A 123 -4.94 23.79 16.57
CA GLY A 123 -5.65 24.23 15.36
C GLY A 123 -4.72 24.89 14.35
N GLU A 124 -3.83 25.78 14.80
CA GLU A 124 -2.81 26.40 13.94
C GLU A 124 -1.86 25.34 13.37
N ALA A 125 -1.36 24.42 14.20
CA ALA A 125 -0.47 23.34 13.77
C ALA A 125 -1.13 22.42 12.75
N TYR A 126 -2.38 22.01 13.00
CA TYR A 126 -3.18 21.22 12.05
C TYR A 126 -3.32 21.93 10.71
N GLY A 127 -3.66 23.22 10.71
CA GLY A 127 -3.81 24.01 9.49
C GLY A 127 -2.54 24.05 8.65
N VAL A 128 -1.38 24.22 9.28
CA VAL A 128 -0.08 24.19 8.59
C VAL A 128 0.21 22.82 8.00
N ILE A 129 0.02 21.73 8.76
CA ILE A 129 0.25 20.36 8.28
C ILE A 129 -0.71 20.03 7.13
N ALA A 130 -2.00 20.34 7.29
CA ALA A 130 -3.03 20.13 6.28
C ALA A 130 -2.70 20.85 4.97
N GLN A 131 -2.20 22.09 5.04
CA GLN A 131 -1.83 22.84 3.85
C GLN A 131 -0.69 22.17 3.07
N VAL A 132 0.31 21.62 3.74
CA VAL A 132 1.40 20.87 3.09
C VAL A 132 0.86 19.67 2.31
N PHE A 133 -0.07 18.91 2.90
CA PHE A 133 -0.73 17.80 2.20
C PHE A 133 -1.55 18.28 1.00
N ILE A 134 -2.36 19.31 1.17
CA ILE A 134 -3.21 19.88 0.12
C ILE A 134 -2.37 20.32 -1.09
N ASP A 135 -1.24 20.98 -0.85
CA ASP A 135 -0.37 21.48 -1.92
C ASP A 135 0.30 20.33 -2.68
N ILE A 136 0.86 19.34 -1.97
CA ILE A 136 1.47 18.16 -2.58
C ILE A 136 0.44 17.33 -3.35
N GLU A 137 -0.74 17.10 -2.78
CA GLU A 137 -1.80 16.34 -3.43
C GLU A 137 -2.32 17.04 -4.68
N LYS A 138 -2.44 18.37 -4.63
CA LYS A 138 -2.81 19.19 -5.80
C LYS A 138 -1.83 19.01 -6.95
N GLU A 139 -0.52 19.03 -6.67
CA GLU A 139 0.51 18.72 -7.67
C GLU A 139 0.34 17.30 -8.22
N MET A 140 0.16 16.30 -7.36
CA MET A 140 -0.05 14.91 -7.78
C MET A 140 -1.30 14.72 -8.65
N TYR A 141 -2.41 15.42 -8.36
CA TYR A 141 -3.59 15.41 -9.22
C TYR A 141 -3.30 16.05 -10.59
N GLN A 142 -2.56 17.16 -10.61
CA GLN A 142 -2.17 17.83 -11.86
C GLN A 142 -1.25 16.95 -12.71
N GLU A 143 -0.27 16.29 -12.10
CA GLU A 143 0.60 15.32 -12.76
C GLU A 143 -0.21 14.18 -13.36
N ALA A 144 -1.14 13.58 -12.60
CA ALA A 144 -1.98 12.48 -13.07
C ALA A 144 -2.85 12.87 -14.28
N VAL A 145 -3.37 14.10 -14.32
CA VAL A 145 -4.17 14.62 -15.44
C VAL A 145 -3.29 15.00 -16.64
N SER A 146 -2.06 15.48 -16.39
CA SER A 146 -1.17 15.95 -17.44
C SER A 146 -0.48 14.82 -18.22
N GLN A 147 -0.50 13.59 -17.69
CA GLN A 147 -0.05 12.41 -18.41
C GLN A 147 -0.94 12.13 -19.63
N GLU A 148 -0.34 11.56 -20.68
CA GLU A 148 -1.08 11.12 -21.86
C GLU A 148 -2.14 10.07 -21.46
N ASN A 149 -3.42 10.33 -21.76
CA ASN A 149 -4.57 9.53 -21.32
C ASN A 149 -4.78 9.48 -19.79
N GLY A 150 -4.16 10.39 -19.05
CA GLY A 150 -4.32 10.58 -17.61
C GLY A 150 -5.70 11.10 -17.19
N TRP A 151 -6.04 10.95 -15.91
CA TRP A 151 -7.28 11.47 -15.32
C TRP A 151 -7.12 11.79 -13.83
N ALA A 152 -8.02 12.62 -13.30
CA ALA A 152 -7.91 13.14 -11.94
C ALA A 152 -8.43 12.19 -10.85
N GLU A 153 -9.61 11.61 -11.07
CA GLU A 153 -10.38 10.91 -10.03
C GLU A 153 -10.64 9.46 -10.41
N TYR A 154 -11.91 9.10 -10.63
CA TYR A 154 -12.31 7.78 -11.09
C TYR A 154 -12.57 7.80 -12.59
N LYS A 155 -12.15 6.73 -13.25
CA LYS A 155 -12.44 6.45 -14.64
C LYS A 155 -13.01 5.04 -14.74
N ASN A 156 -14.01 4.86 -15.61
CA ASN A 156 -14.59 3.56 -15.89
C ASN A 156 -13.63 2.71 -16.71
N PHE A 157 -13.33 1.51 -16.24
CA PHE A 157 -12.57 0.49 -16.94
C PHE A 157 -13.42 -0.76 -17.11
N LYS A 158 -13.36 -1.35 -18.30
CA LYS A 158 -13.98 -2.62 -18.60
C LYS A 158 -13.02 -3.77 -18.27
N VAL A 159 -13.53 -4.81 -17.62
CA VAL A 159 -12.82 -6.09 -17.49
C VAL A 159 -12.84 -6.78 -18.85
N VAL A 160 -11.67 -6.88 -19.48
CA VAL A 160 -11.51 -7.48 -20.81
C VAL A 160 -11.07 -8.93 -20.75
N ASP A 161 -10.49 -9.37 -19.64
CA ASP A 161 -10.15 -10.76 -19.38
C ASP A 161 -10.07 -11.06 -17.88
N LYS A 162 -10.26 -12.34 -17.51
CA LYS A 162 -10.24 -12.84 -16.14
C LYS A 162 -9.58 -14.22 -16.09
N VAL A 163 -8.40 -14.30 -15.49
CA VAL A 163 -7.54 -15.49 -15.52
C VAL A 163 -7.28 -16.01 -14.12
N LYS A 164 -7.57 -17.28 -13.86
CA LYS A 164 -7.25 -17.94 -12.59
C LYS A 164 -5.77 -18.30 -12.55
N GLU A 165 -5.02 -17.67 -11.65
CA GLU A 165 -3.56 -17.83 -11.52
C GLU A 165 -3.17 -18.94 -10.53
N SER A 166 -4.02 -19.19 -9.54
CA SER A 166 -3.86 -20.27 -8.57
C SER A 166 -5.23 -20.66 -7.96
N GLU A 167 -5.27 -21.55 -6.98
CA GLU A 167 -6.51 -21.85 -6.25
C GLU A 167 -7.15 -20.62 -5.60
N VAL A 168 -6.35 -19.58 -5.27
CA VAL A 168 -6.81 -18.41 -4.50
C VAL A 168 -6.55 -17.06 -5.17
N ILE A 169 -5.79 -16.99 -6.27
CA ILE A 169 -5.49 -15.72 -6.97
C ILE A 169 -6.11 -15.73 -8.37
N THR A 170 -6.78 -14.62 -8.72
CA THR A 170 -7.35 -14.37 -10.05
C THR A 170 -6.88 -13.02 -10.57
N SER A 171 -6.36 -12.97 -11.79
CA SER A 171 -6.00 -11.75 -12.51
C SER A 171 -7.19 -11.18 -13.28
N PHE A 172 -7.31 -9.85 -13.26
CA PHE A 172 -8.29 -9.08 -14.01
C PHE A 172 -7.55 -8.12 -14.93
N TYR A 173 -7.88 -8.17 -16.21
CA TYR A 173 -7.30 -7.32 -17.24
C TYR A 173 -8.28 -6.19 -17.55
N LEU A 174 -7.80 -4.95 -17.47
CA LEU A 174 -8.64 -3.75 -17.44
C LEU A 174 -8.24 -2.82 -18.59
N LYS A 175 -9.22 -2.39 -19.39
CA LYS A 175 -9.06 -1.33 -20.40
C LYS A 175 -10.05 -0.19 -20.15
N PRO A 176 -9.72 1.07 -20.48
CA PRO A 176 -10.64 2.19 -20.34
C PRO A 176 -11.94 1.93 -21.11
N ALA A 177 -13.09 2.16 -20.47
CA ALA A 177 -14.39 1.88 -21.07
C ALA A 177 -14.75 2.83 -22.23
N ASP A 178 -14.10 4.00 -22.28
CA ASP A 178 -14.20 4.99 -23.36
C ASP A 178 -13.32 4.66 -24.57
N GLY A 179 -12.54 3.57 -24.51
CA GLY A 179 -11.66 3.14 -25.59
C GLY A 179 -10.33 3.90 -25.69
N SER A 180 -10.02 4.79 -24.74
CA SER A 180 -8.69 5.41 -24.69
C SER A 180 -7.61 4.37 -24.38
N ALA A 181 -6.35 4.70 -24.64
CA ALA A 181 -5.23 3.93 -24.11
C ALA A 181 -5.13 4.13 -22.58
N VAL A 182 -4.43 3.22 -21.91
CA VAL A 182 -4.04 3.39 -20.51
C VAL A 182 -2.79 4.27 -20.41
N PRO A 183 -2.69 5.18 -19.42
CA PRO A 183 -1.46 5.91 -19.18
C PRO A 183 -0.37 4.95 -18.69
N SER A 184 0.87 5.33 -18.93
CA SER A 184 2.03 4.62 -18.38
C SER A 184 2.06 4.73 -16.84
N PHE A 185 2.91 3.92 -16.21
CA PHE A 185 3.11 3.91 -14.76
C PHE A 185 4.52 3.43 -14.44
N LEU A 186 4.93 3.54 -13.18
CA LEU A 186 6.21 3.00 -12.72
C LEU A 186 6.04 1.58 -12.16
N PRO A 187 6.94 0.62 -12.48
CA PRO A 187 6.81 -0.76 -12.01
C PRO A 187 6.76 -0.82 -10.48
N GLY A 188 5.70 -1.39 -9.92
CA GLY A 188 5.43 -1.42 -8.48
C GLY A 188 4.24 -0.56 -8.03
N GLN A 189 3.82 0.42 -8.83
CA GLN A 189 2.64 1.23 -8.53
C GLN A 189 1.34 0.42 -8.47
N TYR A 190 0.33 1.00 -7.81
CA TYR A 190 -1.00 0.43 -7.65
C TYR A 190 -2.09 1.35 -8.20
N ILE A 191 -3.27 0.78 -8.43
CA ILE A 191 -4.52 1.49 -8.70
C ILE A 191 -5.52 1.22 -7.58
N THR A 192 -6.47 2.13 -7.36
CA THR A 192 -7.63 1.88 -6.49
C THR A 192 -8.82 1.46 -7.35
N ILE A 193 -9.46 0.35 -6.98
CA ILE A 193 -10.77 -0.05 -7.48
C ILE A 193 -11.83 0.39 -6.47
N ARG A 194 -12.84 1.14 -6.94
CA ARG A 194 -14.03 1.47 -6.17
C ARG A 194 -15.19 0.58 -6.60
N LEU A 195 -15.89 0.01 -5.62
CA LEU A 195 -16.97 -0.95 -5.83
C LEU A 195 -18.20 -0.55 -5.03
N GLU A 196 -19.34 -0.69 -5.69
CA GLU A 196 -20.63 -0.85 -5.05
C GLU A 196 -20.92 -2.35 -4.96
N ILE A 197 -21.17 -2.86 -3.76
CA ILE A 197 -21.48 -4.27 -3.53
C ILE A 197 -22.97 -4.36 -3.16
N PRO A 198 -23.79 -5.13 -3.90
CA PRO A 198 -25.21 -5.26 -3.60
C PRO A 198 -25.47 -5.70 -2.15
N GLY A 199 -26.30 -4.93 -1.45
CA GLY A 199 -26.66 -5.18 -0.05
C GLY A 199 -25.75 -4.51 0.98
N GLU A 200 -24.65 -3.89 0.58
CA GLU A 200 -23.83 -3.03 1.43
C GLU A 200 -24.27 -1.57 1.29
N GLU A 201 -24.23 -0.80 2.38
CA GLU A 201 -24.71 0.60 2.42
C GLU A 201 -23.74 1.59 1.77
N TYR A 202 -22.43 1.29 1.82
CA TYR A 202 -21.37 2.20 1.45
C TYR A 202 -20.44 1.61 0.39
N LEU A 203 -19.72 2.50 -0.30
CA LEU A 203 -18.73 2.11 -1.31
C LEU A 203 -17.45 1.53 -0.69
N PHE A 204 -16.83 0.60 -1.41
CA PHE A 204 -15.56 0.00 -1.03
C PHE A 204 -14.43 0.45 -1.95
N ASN A 205 -13.35 0.98 -1.37
CA ASN A 205 -12.13 1.33 -2.10
C ASN A 205 -11.01 0.36 -1.72
N ARG A 206 -10.37 -0.30 -2.70
CA ARG A 206 -9.22 -1.19 -2.47
C ARG A 206 -8.11 -0.96 -3.48
N GLN A 207 -6.89 -0.90 -2.96
CA GLN A 207 -5.68 -0.76 -3.76
C GLN A 207 -5.18 -2.13 -4.21
N TYR A 208 -4.79 -2.24 -5.47
CA TYR A 208 -4.17 -3.41 -6.05
C TYR A 208 -2.95 -2.98 -6.87
N SER A 209 -1.79 -3.56 -6.58
CA SER A 209 -0.60 -3.37 -7.40
C SER A 209 -0.88 -3.77 -8.84
N LEU A 210 -0.37 -2.98 -9.78
CA LEU A 210 -0.34 -3.38 -11.18
C LEU A 210 0.64 -4.53 -11.30
N SER A 211 0.19 -5.66 -11.85
CA SER A 211 0.95 -6.91 -11.94
C SER A 211 1.52 -7.17 -13.34
N VAL A 212 1.63 -6.14 -14.18
CA VAL A 212 2.18 -6.21 -15.55
C VAL A 212 3.24 -5.12 -15.74
N SER A 213 4.14 -5.24 -16.71
CA SER A 213 5.06 -4.14 -17.04
C SER A 213 4.33 -2.91 -17.59
N PRO A 214 4.91 -1.70 -17.44
CA PRO A 214 4.38 -0.49 -18.07
C PRO A 214 4.30 -0.56 -19.60
N GLY A 215 3.48 0.30 -20.20
CA GLY A 215 3.41 0.44 -21.66
C GLY A 215 2.54 -0.62 -22.37
N LYS A 216 1.86 -1.51 -21.65
CA LYS A 216 0.82 -2.38 -22.24
C LYS A 216 -0.45 -1.59 -22.52
N GLU A 217 -1.30 -2.13 -23.40
CA GLU A 217 -2.61 -1.55 -23.72
C GLU A 217 -3.67 -1.74 -22.61
N TYR A 218 -3.31 -2.43 -21.52
CA TYR A 218 -4.20 -2.77 -20.43
C TYR A 218 -3.47 -2.68 -19.10
N TYR A 219 -4.23 -2.51 -18.03
CA TYR A 219 -3.76 -2.80 -16.69
C TYR A 219 -4.09 -4.24 -16.32
N ARG A 220 -3.24 -4.87 -15.51
CA ARG A 220 -3.52 -6.15 -14.86
C ARG A 220 -3.44 -5.94 -13.36
N ILE A 221 -4.48 -6.35 -12.65
CA ILE A 221 -4.44 -6.54 -11.20
C ILE A 221 -4.62 -8.02 -10.89
N SER A 222 -4.05 -8.48 -9.78
CA SER A 222 -4.18 -9.88 -9.39
C SER A 222 -4.59 -9.98 -7.94
N VAL A 223 -5.79 -10.52 -7.73
CA VAL A 223 -6.53 -10.42 -6.48
C VAL A 223 -6.51 -11.77 -5.80
N LYS A 224 -5.98 -11.83 -4.57
CA LYS A 224 -6.16 -12.99 -3.70
C LYS A 224 -7.56 -12.97 -3.08
N ARG A 225 -8.25 -14.10 -3.13
CA ARG A 225 -9.47 -14.35 -2.37
C ARG A 225 -9.12 -14.46 -0.89
N GLU A 226 -9.58 -13.50 -0.09
CA GLU A 226 -9.48 -13.58 1.36
C GLU A 226 -10.60 -14.45 1.94
N ALA A 227 -10.39 -15.00 3.13
CA ALA A 227 -11.38 -15.88 3.76
C ALA A 227 -12.72 -15.14 4.00
N GLU A 228 -13.82 -15.74 3.55
CA GLU A 228 -15.18 -15.18 3.64
C GLU A 228 -15.57 -14.80 5.08
N GLY A 229 -16.31 -13.70 5.22
CA GLY A 229 -16.88 -13.26 6.51
C GLY A 229 -15.87 -12.81 7.56
N THR A 230 -14.56 -12.90 7.29
CA THR A 230 -13.52 -12.54 8.27
C THR A 230 -13.22 -11.04 8.29
N SER A 231 -13.47 -10.32 7.19
CA SER A 231 -13.35 -8.87 7.08
C SER A 231 -14.07 -8.33 5.83
N PRO A 232 -14.37 -7.03 5.77
CA PRO A 232 -14.76 -6.35 4.53
C PRO A 232 -13.75 -6.45 3.38
N ASP A 233 -12.46 -6.69 3.65
CA ASP A 233 -11.49 -7.03 2.59
C ASP A 233 -11.81 -8.42 1.98
N GLY A 234 -12.29 -9.34 2.83
CA GLY A 234 -12.96 -10.58 2.41
C GLY A 234 -14.12 -10.29 1.47
N ASN A 235 -15.06 -9.43 1.85
CA ASN A 235 -16.23 -9.12 1.03
C ASN A 235 -15.82 -8.61 -0.37
N VAL A 236 -14.90 -7.66 -0.44
CA VAL A 236 -14.43 -7.10 -1.72
C VAL A 236 -13.72 -8.14 -2.59
N SER A 237 -12.76 -8.89 -2.03
CA SER A 237 -12.01 -9.88 -2.80
C SER A 237 -12.90 -11.03 -3.29
N ASN A 238 -13.83 -11.51 -2.46
CA ASN A 238 -14.80 -12.52 -2.89
C ASN A 238 -15.74 -11.96 -3.96
N TYR A 239 -16.24 -10.72 -3.81
CA TYR A 239 -17.10 -10.10 -4.82
C TYR A 239 -16.41 -9.99 -6.20
N LEU A 240 -15.15 -9.56 -6.23
CA LEU A 240 -14.35 -9.55 -7.46
C LEU A 240 -14.25 -10.95 -8.08
N HIS A 241 -14.01 -11.98 -7.27
CA HIS A 241 -13.89 -13.33 -7.79
C HIS A 241 -15.22 -13.96 -8.24
N ASP A 242 -16.32 -13.70 -7.53
CA ASP A 242 -17.58 -14.41 -7.75
C ASP A 242 -18.54 -13.69 -8.68
N HIS A 243 -18.52 -12.35 -8.68
CA HIS A 243 -19.54 -11.53 -9.34
C HIS A 243 -19.01 -10.69 -10.49
N ILE A 244 -17.72 -10.31 -10.48
CA ILE A 244 -17.12 -9.55 -11.58
C ILE A 244 -16.63 -10.48 -12.69
N ASN A 245 -17.09 -10.24 -13.92
CA ASN A 245 -16.81 -11.03 -15.11
C ASN A 245 -16.31 -10.16 -16.26
N THR A 246 -15.75 -10.80 -17.29
CA THR A 246 -15.42 -10.12 -18.54
C THR A 246 -16.65 -9.43 -19.11
N GLY A 247 -16.55 -8.14 -19.39
CA GLY A 247 -17.68 -7.32 -19.80
C GLY A 247 -18.05 -6.24 -18.79
N ASP A 248 -17.86 -6.53 -17.49
CA ASP A 248 -18.26 -5.63 -16.41
C ASP A 248 -17.36 -4.40 -16.34
N VAL A 249 -17.89 -3.35 -15.71
CA VAL A 249 -17.22 -2.05 -15.56
C VAL A 249 -16.87 -1.81 -14.11
N LEU A 250 -15.64 -1.34 -13.87
CA LEU A 250 -15.09 -0.99 -12.57
C LEU A 250 -14.65 0.48 -12.58
N GLU A 251 -14.80 1.16 -11.46
CA GLU A 251 -14.24 2.51 -11.29
C GLU A 251 -12.81 2.43 -10.78
N VAL A 252 -11.90 3.12 -11.48
CA VAL A 252 -10.45 3.01 -11.27
C VAL A 252 -9.82 4.38 -11.11
N THR A 253 -8.95 4.56 -10.11
CA THR A 253 -8.12 5.77 -10.00
C THR A 253 -6.82 5.63 -10.79
N ALA A 254 -6.22 6.76 -11.17
CA ALA A 254 -4.90 6.76 -11.81
C ALA A 254 -3.83 6.07 -10.94
N PRO A 255 -2.78 5.49 -11.56
CA PRO A 255 -1.67 4.84 -10.85
C PRO A 255 -1.06 5.70 -9.74
N ALA A 256 -0.61 5.02 -8.70
CA ALA A 256 -0.23 5.59 -7.41
C ALA A 256 0.94 4.84 -6.78
N GLY A 257 1.64 5.48 -5.85
CA GLY A 257 2.60 4.82 -4.98
C GLY A 257 4.04 5.20 -5.29
N VAL A 258 4.86 5.08 -4.25
CA VAL A 258 6.30 5.40 -4.25
C VAL A 258 7.16 4.14 -4.29
N PHE A 259 6.59 2.96 -3.98
CA PHE A 259 7.28 1.68 -4.03
C PHE A 259 7.47 1.26 -5.49
N THR A 260 8.58 1.72 -6.07
CA THR A 260 8.82 1.61 -7.51
C THR A 260 10.25 1.17 -7.80
N LEU A 261 10.43 0.50 -8.93
CA LEU A 261 11.73 0.07 -9.42
C LEU A 261 12.15 0.92 -10.63
N ASP A 262 13.39 1.41 -10.61
CA ASP A 262 14.06 1.85 -11.83
C ASP A 262 14.56 0.62 -12.62
N ALA A 263 13.89 0.33 -13.73
CA ALA A 263 14.22 -0.80 -14.60
C ALA A 263 15.54 -0.62 -15.39
N GLN A 264 16.06 0.61 -15.50
CA GLN A 264 17.32 0.92 -16.18
C GLN A 264 18.54 0.81 -15.26
N SER A 265 18.34 0.78 -13.95
CA SER A 265 19.44 0.60 -12.99
C SER A 265 20.21 -0.70 -13.26
N LEU A 266 21.53 -0.63 -13.06
CA LEU A 266 22.45 -1.77 -13.17
C LEU A 266 22.66 -2.49 -11.83
N SER A 267 22.25 -1.88 -10.70
CA SER A 267 22.39 -2.48 -9.37
C SER A 267 21.67 -3.81 -9.30
N PRO A 268 22.27 -4.88 -8.76
CA PRO A 268 21.57 -6.14 -8.52
C PRO A 268 20.29 -5.93 -7.70
N VAL A 269 19.28 -6.76 -7.93
CA VAL A 269 18.00 -6.65 -7.23
C VAL A 269 17.56 -8.00 -6.67
N VAL A 270 17.04 -7.97 -5.45
CA VAL A 270 16.50 -9.15 -4.76
C VAL A 270 15.03 -8.91 -4.42
N PHE A 271 14.14 -9.66 -5.05
CA PHE A 271 12.70 -9.66 -4.75
C PHE A 271 12.40 -10.73 -3.70
N ILE A 272 11.79 -10.35 -2.57
CA ILE A 272 11.37 -11.28 -1.50
C ILE A 272 9.88 -11.11 -1.24
N SER A 273 9.07 -12.03 -1.75
CA SER A 273 7.60 -11.95 -1.65
C SER A 273 6.97 -13.01 -0.76
N GLY A 274 5.90 -12.64 -0.07
CA GLY A 274 5.03 -13.55 0.68
C GLY A 274 3.62 -13.59 0.10
N GLY A 275 3.20 -14.72 -0.46
CA GLY A 275 1.85 -14.93 -1.01
C GLY A 275 1.49 -13.90 -2.10
N VAL A 276 0.38 -13.17 -1.93
CA VAL A 276 -0.04 -12.16 -2.93
C VAL A 276 0.92 -10.96 -3.03
N GLY A 277 1.89 -10.82 -2.12
CA GLY A 277 2.99 -9.85 -2.24
C GLY A 277 3.85 -9.98 -3.50
N ILE A 278 3.66 -11.05 -4.28
CA ILE A 278 4.33 -11.25 -5.56
C ILE A 278 3.88 -10.24 -6.64
N THR A 279 2.69 -9.63 -6.51
CA THR A 279 2.07 -8.84 -7.58
C THR A 279 2.88 -7.63 -8.07
N PRO A 280 3.41 -6.73 -7.21
CA PRO A 280 4.28 -5.65 -7.70
C PRO A 280 5.56 -6.20 -8.36
N PHE A 281 6.07 -7.34 -7.90
CA PHE A 281 7.30 -7.92 -8.46
C PHE A 281 7.09 -8.55 -9.83
N MET A 282 5.88 -8.99 -10.17
CA MET A 282 5.56 -9.35 -11.56
C MET A 282 5.70 -8.15 -12.49
N SER A 283 5.28 -6.95 -12.06
CA SER A 283 5.47 -5.72 -12.84
C SER A 283 6.95 -5.35 -12.95
N MET A 284 7.67 -5.36 -11.83
CA MET A 284 9.09 -5.02 -11.77
C MET A 284 9.97 -5.98 -12.59
N ALA A 285 9.77 -7.31 -12.45
CA ALA A 285 10.56 -8.30 -13.17
C ALA A 285 10.31 -8.27 -14.69
N ASN A 286 9.05 -8.13 -15.13
CA ASN A 286 8.76 -7.95 -16.56
C ASN A 286 9.35 -6.64 -17.10
N ALA A 287 9.33 -5.55 -16.32
CA ALA A 287 9.95 -4.28 -16.72
C ALA A 287 11.48 -4.41 -16.87
N ILE A 288 12.15 -5.14 -15.97
CA ILE A 288 13.59 -5.47 -16.11
C ILE A 288 13.80 -6.30 -17.37
N ALA A 289 13.01 -7.34 -17.61
CA ALA A 289 13.17 -8.21 -18.78
C ALA A 289 13.07 -7.44 -20.11
N GLU A 290 12.25 -6.39 -20.16
CA GLU A 290 12.05 -5.53 -21.33
C GLU A 290 13.14 -4.45 -21.48
N ALA A 291 13.61 -3.87 -20.38
CA ALA A 291 14.53 -2.74 -20.39
C ALA A 291 16.01 -3.14 -20.27
N ASN A 292 16.32 -4.10 -19.39
CA ASN A 292 17.67 -4.50 -19.02
C ASN A 292 17.72 -6.00 -18.64
N PRO A 293 17.59 -6.92 -19.61
CA PRO A 293 17.51 -8.36 -19.34
C PRO A 293 18.78 -8.99 -18.75
N GLU A 294 19.90 -8.28 -18.78
CA GLU A 294 21.19 -8.71 -18.23
C GLU A 294 21.36 -8.33 -16.74
N ARG A 295 20.44 -7.56 -16.15
CA ARG A 295 20.49 -7.22 -14.73
C ARG A 295 20.48 -8.49 -13.87
N GLN A 296 21.30 -8.50 -12.82
CA GLN A 296 21.30 -9.59 -11.83
C GLN A 296 20.02 -9.53 -11.01
N VAL A 297 19.20 -10.58 -11.06
CA VAL A 297 17.91 -10.63 -10.37
C VAL A 297 17.78 -11.94 -9.60
N GLN A 298 17.59 -11.83 -8.29
CA GLN A 298 17.20 -12.96 -7.45
C GLN A 298 15.74 -12.79 -7.03
N PHE A 299 14.93 -13.82 -7.24
CA PHE A 299 13.50 -13.83 -6.91
C PHE A 299 13.20 -14.95 -5.92
N ILE A 300 12.89 -14.55 -4.68
CA ILE A 300 12.53 -15.43 -3.58
C ILE A 300 11.03 -15.27 -3.32
N HIS A 301 10.27 -16.35 -3.49
CA HIS A 301 8.83 -16.35 -3.28
C HIS A 301 8.40 -17.38 -2.25
N ALA A 302 7.93 -16.91 -1.10
CA ALA A 302 7.35 -17.72 -0.05
C ALA A 302 5.84 -17.83 -0.21
N VAL A 303 5.33 -19.06 -0.18
CA VAL A 303 3.90 -19.34 -0.34
C VAL A 303 3.54 -20.62 0.41
N ARG A 304 2.25 -20.86 0.66
CA ARG A 304 1.82 -22.01 1.46
C ARG A 304 2.14 -23.35 0.79
N SER A 305 1.91 -23.46 -0.51
CA SER A 305 2.16 -24.66 -1.31
C SER A 305 2.06 -24.36 -2.80
N GLY A 306 2.41 -25.31 -3.67
CA GLY A 306 2.33 -25.12 -5.12
C GLY A 306 0.92 -24.88 -5.65
N LYS A 307 -0.12 -25.34 -4.93
CA LYS A 307 -1.53 -25.13 -5.29
C LYS A 307 -1.97 -23.65 -5.27
N VAL A 308 -1.37 -22.88 -4.38
CA VAL A 308 -1.72 -21.46 -4.18
C VAL A 308 -0.67 -20.52 -4.75
N GLN A 309 0.43 -21.04 -5.30
CA GLN A 309 1.43 -20.26 -6.03
C GLN A 309 0.82 -19.72 -7.33
N ALA A 310 0.80 -18.40 -7.47
CA ALA A 310 0.46 -17.73 -8.73
C ALA A 310 1.69 -17.57 -9.63
N PHE A 311 1.46 -17.35 -10.93
CA PHE A 311 2.48 -16.93 -11.91
C PHE A 311 3.67 -17.87 -12.14
N LYS A 312 3.60 -19.15 -11.72
CA LYS A 312 4.71 -20.11 -11.90
C LYS A 312 5.21 -20.13 -13.35
N ASN A 313 4.31 -20.27 -14.31
CA ASN A 313 4.67 -20.36 -15.72
C ASN A 313 5.23 -19.04 -16.28
N GLU A 314 4.71 -17.89 -15.83
CA GLU A 314 5.17 -16.58 -16.27
C GLU A 314 6.59 -16.30 -15.75
N LEU A 315 6.87 -16.61 -14.48
CA LEU A 315 8.20 -16.49 -13.89
C LEU A 315 9.21 -17.42 -14.58
N GLU A 316 8.85 -18.69 -14.84
CA GLU A 316 9.72 -19.60 -15.57
C GLU A 316 9.96 -19.12 -17.02
N ALA A 317 8.96 -18.52 -17.66
CA ALA A 317 9.13 -17.93 -18.99
C ALA A 317 10.12 -16.75 -18.99
N LEU A 318 10.22 -15.98 -17.90
CA LEU A 318 11.20 -14.89 -17.80
C LEU A 318 12.65 -15.37 -17.87
N LYS A 319 12.97 -16.61 -17.45
CA LYS A 319 14.33 -17.18 -17.62
C LYS A 319 14.75 -17.34 -19.09
N ASN A 320 13.79 -17.38 -20.01
CA ASN A 320 14.10 -17.41 -21.44
C ASN A 320 14.71 -16.07 -21.90
N THR A 321 14.32 -14.96 -21.26
CA THR A 321 14.76 -13.60 -21.58
C THR A 321 15.91 -13.16 -20.67
N MET A 322 15.77 -13.34 -19.36
CA MET A 322 16.74 -12.92 -18.34
C MET A 322 17.62 -14.10 -17.94
N LYS A 323 18.86 -14.14 -18.44
CA LYS A 323 19.79 -15.24 -18.13
C LYS A 323 20.35 -15.20 -16.71
N ASN A 324 20.33 -14.01 -16.10
CA ASN A 324 20.79 -13.76 -14.74
C ASN A 324 19.64 -13.76 -13.72
N LEU A 325 18.48 -14.35 -14.07
CA LEU A 325 17.35 -14.53 -13.17
C LEU A 325 17.46 -15.84 -12.40
N GLU A 326 17.60 -15.72 -11.08
CA GLU A 326 17.52 -16.85 -10.15
C GLU A 326 16.14 -16.90 -9.49
N LEU A 327 15.46 -18.05 -9.58
CA LEU A 327 14.15 -18.25 -8.95
C LEU A 327 14.26 -19.25 -7.80
N SER A 328 13.76 -18.87 -6.63
CA SER A 328 13.71 -19.72 -5.44
C SER A 328 12.32 -19.68 -4.81
N TYR A 329 11.68 -20.84 -4.72
CA TYR A 329 10.37 -20.99 -4.07
C TYR A 329 10.53 -21.58 -2.66
N VAL A 330 9.83 -21.02 -1.68
CA VAL A 330 9.80 -21.53 -0.30
C VAL A 330 8.35 -21.90 0.04
N TYR A 331 8.11 -23.17 0.34
CA TYR A 331 6.77 -23.68 0.60
C TYR A 331 6.60 -23.97 2.08
N GLU A 332 5.64 -23.30 2.73
CA GLU A 332 5.35 -23.49 4.16
C GLU A 332 4.83 -24.91 4.46
N GLN A 333 3.96 -25.41 3.58
CA GLN A 333 3.24 -26.67 3.73
C GLN A 333 3.13 -27.37 2.35
N PRO A 334 4.27 -27.81 1.77
CA PRO A 334 4.28 -28.40 0.44
C PRO A 334 3.45 -29.69 0.41
N THR A 335 2.66 -29.84 -0.64
CA THR A 335 1.84 -31.02 -0.88
C THR A 335 2.69 -32.24 -1.21
N GLU A 336 2.10 -33.44 -1.18
CA GLU A 336 2.78 -34.65 -1.67
C GLU A 336 3.25 -34.52 -3.12
N GLN A 337 2.50 -33.81 -3.96
CA GLN A 337 2.88 -33.55 -5.34
C GLN A 337 4.10 -32.62 -5.40
N ASP A 338 4.08 -31.51 -4.65
CA ASP A 338 5.19 -30.56 -4.59
C ASP A 338 6.51 -31.26 -4.21
N ARG A 339 6.44 -32.19 -3.23
CA ARG A 339 7.59 -32.96 -2.76
C ARG A 339 8.11 -33.97 -3.78
N LYS A 340 7.25 -34.50 -4.66
CA LYS A 340 7.67 -35.42 -5.73
C LYS A 340 8.35 -34.68 -6.87
N GLU A 341 7.88 -33.47 -7.17
CA GLU A 341 8.39 -32.69 -8.28
C GLU A 341 9.64 -31.86 -7.92
N LEU A 342 9.93 -31.70 -6.61
CA LEU A 342 11.10 -30.99 -6.07
C LEU A 342 11.28 -29.56 -6.64
N PHE A 343 10.15 -28.88 -6.89
CA PHE A 343 10.14 -27.55 -7.51
C PHE A 343 10.50 -26.40 -6.57
N PHE A 344 10.71 -26.64 -5.28
CA PHE A 344 10.93 -25.60 -4.28
C PHE A 344 12.27 -25.80 -3.55
N ALA A 345 12.86 -24.71 -3.09
CA ALA A 345 14.18 -24.65 -2.47
C ALA A 345 14.16 -24.98 -0.97
N LYS A 346 13.05 -24.71 -0.27
CA LYS A 346 12.94 -24.92 1.19
C LYS A 346 11.52 -25.24 1.65
N ASP A 347 11.42 -26.18 2.59
CA ASP A 347 10.21 -26.49 3.36
C ASP A 347 10.15 -25.59 4.61
N GLY A 348 8.97 -25.00 4.88
CA GLY A 348 8.72 -24.12 6.01
C GLY A 348 8.84 -22.63 5.66
N PHE A 349 9.36 -21.84 6.60
CA PHE A 349 9.48 -20.38 6.46
C PHE A 349 10.85 -19.98 5.94
N ILE A 350 10.94 -18.78 5.36
CA ILE A 350 12.22 -18.10 5.19
C ILE A 350 12.74 -17.76 6.59
N ASP A 351 13.93 -18.24 6.94
CA ASP A 351 14.62 -17.95 8.20
C ASP A 351 15.97 -17.26 7.94
N ALA A 352 16.55 -16.69 9.00
CA ALA A 352 17.76 -15.88 8.89
C ALA A 352 18.98 -16.69 8.42
N GLU A 353 19.09 -17.95 8.84
CA GLU A 353 20.16 -18.85 8.44
C GLU A 353 20.09 -19.13 6.94
N TRP A 354 18.90 -19.46 6.43
CA TRP A 354 18.72 -19.69 5.00
C TRP A 354 18.94 -18.41 4.17
N LEU A 355 18.45 -17.25 4.64
CA LEU A 355 18.73 -15.97 3.98
C LEU A 355 20.22 -15.64 3.96
N GLN A 356 20.98 -16.00 4.99
CA GLN A 356 22.42 -15.77 5.03
C GLN A 356 23.15 -16.51 3.92
N ASP A 357 22.74 -17.74 3.62
CA ASP A 357 23.33 -18.58 2.58
C ASP A 357 22.88 -18.17 1.17
N TYR A 358 21.65 -17.69 1.02
CA TYR A 358 21.07 -17.32 -0.27
C TYR A 358 21.39 -15.90 -0.72
N ILE A 359 21.61 -14.99 0.22
CA ILE A 359 21.85 -13.58 -0.05
C ILE A 359 23.35 -13.30 0.09
N THR A 360 24.03 -13.20 -1.05
CA THR A 360 25.48 -13.03 -1.14
C THR A 360 25.92 -11.59 -1.34
N ASP A 361 25.09 -10.75 -1.98
CA ASP A 361 25.40 -9.35 -2.28
C ASP A 361 24.65 -8.39 -1.35
N ARG A 362 25.34 -7.84 -0.34
CA ARG A 362 24.75 -6.92 0.65
C ARG A 362 24.43 -5.54 0.09
N GLU A 363 24.96 -5.19 -1.08
CA GLU A 363 24.78 -3.89 -1.75
C GLU A 363 23.68 -3.93 -2.83
N ALA A 364 23.02 -5.08 -3.00
CA ALA A 364 21.85 -5.21 -3.87
C ALA A 364 20.66 -4.41 -3.33
N ASP A 365 19.74 -4.00 -4.21
CA ASP A 365 18.48 -3.40 -3.80
C ASP A 365 17.46 -4.50 -3.45
N TYR A 366 17.00 -4.52 -2.20
CA TYR A 366 16.04 -5.49 -1.69
C TYR A 366 14.63 -4.93 -1.74
N PHE A 367 13.75 -5.63 -2.44
CA PHE A 367 12.33 -5.31 -2.49
C PHE A 367 11.54 -6.40 -1.77
N VAL A 368 10.86 -6.03 -0.69
CA VAL A 368 10.11 -6.97 0.16
C VAL A 368 8.63 -6.63 0.17
N CYS A 369 7.77 -7.62 -0.15
CA CYS A 369 6.32 -7.41 -0.14
C CYS A 369 5.57 -8.62 0.39
N GLY A 370 4.66 -8.42 1.33
CA GLY A 370 3.87 -9.51 1.92
C GLY A 370 3.11 -9.10 3.18
N PRO A 371 2.60 -10.09 3.95
CA PRO A 371 1.97 -9.82 5.24
C PRO A 371 2.91 -9.11 6.21
N VAL A 372 2.35 -8.33 7.13
CA VAL A 372 3.11 -7.54 8.11
C VAL A 372 4.14 -8.36 8.89
N LEU A 373 3.74 -9.53 9.41
CA LEU A 373 4.65 -10.41 10.16
C LEU A 373 5.79 -10.95 9.28
N PHE A 374 5.51 -11.22 8.00
CA PHE A 374 6.53 -11.62 7.03
C PHE A 374 7.53 -10.48 6.82
N LEU A 375 7.05 -9.26 6.58
CA LEU A 375 7.93 -8.10 6.39
C LEU A 375 8.81 -7.83 7.60
N ARG A 376 8.25 -7.85 8.81
CA ARG A 376 9.03 -7.67 10.04
C ARG A 376 10.14 -8.72 10.16
N ALA A 377 9.83 -9.99 9.86
CA ALA A 377 10.80 -11.07 9.90
C ALA A 377 11.91 -10.88 8.86
N ILE A 378 11.56 -10.63 7.60
CA ILE A 378 12.53 -10.47 6.51
C ILE A 378 13.38 -9.22 6.69
N VAL A 379 12.76 -8.05 6.88
CA VAL A 379 13.48 -6.78 7.07
C VAL A 379 14.39 -6.86 8.30
N GLY A 380 13.88 -7.43 9.40
CA GLY A 380 14.69 -7.65 10.60
C GLY A 380 15.88 -8.57 10.36
N SER A 381 15.73 -9.62 9.54
CA SER A 381 16.82 -10.50 9.14
C SER A 381 17.83 -9.80 8.23
N LEU A 382 17.38 -9.06 7.21
CA LEU A 382 18.26 -8.31 6.30
C LEU A 382 19.15 -7.31 7.06
N LYS A 383 18.57 -6.56 7.99
CA LYS A 383 19.33 -5.64 8.86
C LYS A 383 20.37 -6.36 9.72
N LYS A 384 20.00 -7.51 10.32
CA LYS A 384 20.94 -8.34 11.09
C LYS A 384 22.08 -8.91 10.24
N LEU A 385 21.84 -9.11 8.95
CA LEU A 385 22.84 -9.55 7.97
C LEU A 385 23.68 -8.40 7.41
N GLY A 386 23.44 -7.16 7.84
CA GLY A 386 24.26 -5.99 7.48
C GLY A 386 23.82 -5.24 6.23
N VAL A 387 22.61 -5.49 5.71
CA VAL A 387 22.05 -4.69 4.61
C VAL A 387 21.63 -3.32 5.17
N GLU A 388 22.09 -2.24 4.54
CA GLU A 388 21.73 -0.88 4.95
C GLU A 388 20.26 -0.55 4.66
N ASP A 389 19.64 0.28 5.50
CA ASP A 389 18.23 0.68 5.37
C ASP A 389 17.91 1.33 4.02
N THR A 390 18.88 2.00 3.41
CA THR A 390 18.78 2.63 2.08
C THR A 390 18.58 1.62 0.94
N HIS A 391 19.01 0.38 1.13
CA HIS A 391 18.86 -0.72 0.17
C HIS A 391 17.63 -1.59 0.44
N ILE A 392 16.87 -1.34 1.52
CA ILE A 392 15.68 -2.14 1.87
C ILE A 392 14.42 -1.34 1.56
N HIS A 393 13.76 -1.72 0.48
CA HIS A 393 12.47 -1.19 0.06
C HIS A 393 11.39 -2.20 0.42
N PHE A 394 10.28 -1.73 1.00
CA PHE A 394 9.15 -2.61 1.28
C PHE A 394 7.80 -1.94 1.09
N GLU A 395 6.82 -2.76 0.75
CA GLU A 395 5.40 -2.38 0.74
C GLU A 395 4.57 -3.51 1.36
N PHE A 396 3.45 -3.14 1.96
CA PHE A 396 2.58 -4.06 2.66
C PHE A 396 1.13 -3.74 2.37
N PHE A 397 0.29 -4.77 2.39
CA PHE A 397 -1.14 -4.61 2.15
C PHE A 397 -1.87 -4.39 3.47
N GLY A 398 -2.10 -3.12 3.84
CA GLY A 398 -2.80 -2.73 5.07
C GLY A 398 -2.47 -1.31 5.53
N PRO A 399 -2.78 -0.94 6.79
CA PRO A 399 -2.38 0.35 7.39
C PRO A 399 -0.94 0.35 7.96
N ALA A 400 -0.16 1.42 7.73
CA ALA A 400 1.28 1.53 8.05
C ALA A 400 1.64 1.33 9.52
N ALA A 401 0.76 1.74 10.42
CA ALA A 401 0.89 1.52 11.87
C ALA A 401 1.00 0.04 12.27
N SER A 402 0.76 -0.91 11.35
CA SER A 402 0.94 -2.33 11.62
C SER A 402 2.41 -2.78 11.60
N LEU A 403 3.38 -1.99 11.12
CA LEU A 403 4.80 -2.38 11.12
C LEU A 403 5.50 -2.18 12.47
N GLU A 404 5.00 -1.29 13.32
CA GLU A 404 5.52 -0.99 14.67
C GLU A 404 4.60 -1.60 15.74
N ALA A 405 5.00 -2.70 16.37
CA ALA A 405 4.37 -3.27 17.56
C ALA A 405 5.34 -4.23 18.23
#